data_AF-A0A918Q5K7-F1
#
_entry.id   AF-A0A918Q5K7-F1
#
_cell.length_a   1.000
_cell.length_b   1.000
_cell.length_c   1.000
_cell.angle_alpha   90.00
_cell.angle_beta   90.00
_cell.angle_gamma   90.00
#
_symmetry.space_group_name_H-M   'P 1'
#
loop_
_entity.id
_entity.type
_entity.pdbx_description
1 polymer ?
#
loop_
_entity_poly.entity_id
_entity_poly.type
_entity_poly.pdbx_seq_one_letter_code
_entity_poly.pdbx_strand_id
1 'polypeptide(L)'
;MKKIAFFFLSILILGCNPDIENSTDPEYAQYITGGSIDQEILFMPQEVYSTNEAQEPELKLSLISSENFPCFNYGIASSQFMKGDELIVRFDQIIKYDLCLTAFGPATSIIDLPPMIKKLTFINGNRIDQYSIDITEKSIAISSLNHEFTSSLYENTFRLPENSFAFVCGTNTDNGHIYTDFMALLEQNPAFTEFEFEGEGRIPYPVSSSGNWLNFPSRYFIYDDIEAFYDLATVLNDFTATNIEENSGVTISLNSWNNIHYYSWIDN
;
A
#
# COMPACT_ATOMS: atom_id res chain seq x y z
N MET A 1 -9.46 27.93 85.67
CA MET A 1 -9.39 28.35 84.26
C MET A 1 -9.23 27.10 83.40
N LYS A 2 -10.33 26.59 82.83
CA LYS A 2 -10.36 25.36 82.02
C LYS A 2 -10.04 25.72 80.56
N LYS A 3 -9.02 25.07 79.99
CA LYS A 3 -8.61 25.20 78.59
C LYS A 3 -9.61 24.44 77.71
N ILE A 4 -10.26 25.12 76.78
CA ILE A 4 -11.05 24.51 75.72
C ILE A 4 -10.15 24.47 74.49
N ALA A 5 -9.79 23.26 74.05
CA ALA A 5 -9.04 23.03 72.83
C ALA A 5 -9.99 23.10 71.63
N PHE A 6 -9.71 24.00 70.69
CA PHE A 6 -10.37 24.05 69.39
C PHE A 6 -9.74 22.98 68.47
N PHE A 7 -10.54 22.01 68.06
CA PHE A 7 -10.16 20.99 67.10
C PHE A 7 -10.36 21.55 65.68
N PHE A 8 -9.28 21.68 64.92
CA PHE A 8 -9.35 21.97 63.49
C PHE A 8 -9.85 20.72 62.76
N LEU A 9 -11.04 20.79 62.17
CA LEU A 9 -11.56 19.77 61.28
C LEU A 9 -11.03 20.06 59.87
N SER A 10 -9.88 19.48 59.52
CA SER A 10 -9.36 19.45 58.16
C SER A 10 -10.20 18.48 57.33
N ILE A 11 -11.05 19.03 56.46
CA ILE A 11 -11.76 18.28 55.42
C ILE A 11 -10.70 17.87 54.38
N LEU A 12 -10.25 16.62 54.44
CA LEU A 12 -9.58 15.96 53.34
C LEU A 12 -10.63 15.75 52.24
N ILE A 13 -10.60 16.64 51.25
CA ILE A 13 -11.26 16.37 49.97
C ILE A 13 -10.43 15.25 49.34
N LEU A 14 -10.84 14.01 49.58
CA LEU A 14 -10.50 12.89 48.70
C LEU A 14 -11.09 13.25 47.35
N GLY A 15 -10.27 13.90 46.51
CA GLY A 15 -10.52 13.89 45.08
C GLY A 15 -10.51 12.43 44.67
N CYS A 16 -11.69 11.88 44.39
CA CYS A 16 -11.79 10.73 43.53
C CYS A 16 -11.06 11.12 42.25
N ASN A 17 -9.85 10.60 42.07
CA ASN A 17 -9.30 10.45 40.74
C ASN A 17 -10.34 9.57 40.02
N PRO A 18 -10.96 10.01 38.92
CA PRO A 18 -11.70 9.07 38.11
C PRO A 18 -10.65 8.08 37.64
N ASP A 19 -10.67 6.89 38.23
CA ASP A 19 -9.87 5.77 37.80
C ASP A 19 -10.00 5.68 36.29
N ILE A 20 -8.82 5.65 35.66
CA ILE A 20 -8.54 5.19 34.31
C ILE A 20 -9.72 4.38 33.79
N GLU A 21 -10.48 4.95 32.83
CA GLU A 21 -11.36 4.16 32.00
C GLU A 21 -10.47 3.16 31.26
N ASN A 22 -10.26 1.99 31.87
CA ASN A 22 -9.92 0.77 31.16
C ASN A 22 -11.14 0.41 30.32
N SER A 23 -11.40 1.21 29.29
CA SER A 23 -12.32 0.88 28.22
C SER A 23 -11.64 -0.15 27.32
N THR A 24 -11.30 -1.30 27.88
CA THR A 24 -11.11 -2.50 27.06
C THR A 24 -12.50 -2.90 26.62
N ASP A 25 -12.82 -2.66 25.35
CA ASP A 25 -14.00 -3.23 24.74
C ASP A 25 -14.00 -4.74 25.07
N PRO A 26 -14.99 -5.23 25.83
CA PRO A 26 -15.01 -6.63 26.27
C PRO A 26 -14.95 -7.60 25.11
N GLU A 27 -15.35 -7.16 23.90
CA GLU A 27 -15.25 -7.94 22.68
C GLU A 27 -13.80 -8.28 22.29
N TYR A 28 -12.86 -7.37 22.56
CA TYR A 28 -11.45 -7.46 22.13
C TYR A 28 -10.46 -7.72 23.27
N ALA A 29 -10.94 -7.84 24.52
CA ALA A 29 -10.11 -8.00 25.70
C ALA A 29 -9.08 -9.15 25.60
N GLN A 30 -9.39 -10.23 24.89
CA GLN A 30 -8.47 -11.36 24.68
C GLN A 30 -7.29 -11.06 23.74
N TYR A 31 -7.42 -10.05 22.87
CA TYR A 31 -6.39 -9.67 21.90
C TYR A 31 -5.48 -8.57 22.44
N ILE A 32 -5.97 -7.77 23.40
CA ILE A 32 -5.22 -6.68 24.03
C ILE A 32 -4.08 -7.26 24.86
N THR A 33 -2.85 -6.86 24.53
CA THR A 33 -1.64 -7.21 25.29
C THR A 33 -0.81 -5.95 25.55
N GLY A 34 0.19 -6.02 26.44
CA GLY A 34 0.98 -4.85 26.85
C GLY A 34 1.94 -4.28 25.81
N GLY A 35 1.90 -4.71 24.55
CA GLY A 35 2.69 -4.15 23.45
C GLY A 35 1.99 -2.95 22.81
N SER A 36 2.76 -1.93 22.44
CA SER A 36 2.25 -0.77 21.69
C SER A 36 3.34 -0.12 20.85
N ILE A 37 2.90 0.58 19.81
CA ILE A 37 3.72 1.44 18.94
C ILE A 37 3.25 2.89 19.14
N ASP A 38 4.20 3.80 19.32
CA ASP A 38 3.89 5.21 19.59
C ASP A 38 3.46 5.96 18.32
N GLN A 39 4.02 5.57 17.18
CA GLN A 39 3.74 6.15 15.88
C GLN A 39 2.33 5.79 15.39
N GLU A 40 1.72 6.71 14.65
CA GLU A 40 0.56 6.40 13.81
C GLU A 40 0.98 5.40 12.72
N ILE A 41 0.09 4.45 12.42
CA ILE A 41 0.28 3.49 11.33
C ILE A 41 -0.65 3.84 10.17
N LEU A 42 -0.06 4.21 9.06
CA LEU A 42 -0.73 4.35 7.78
C LEU A 42 -0.89 2.97 7.16
N PHE A 43 -2.03 2.72 6.52
CA PHE A 43 -2.25 1.44 5.84
C PHE A 43 -2.91 1.60 4.48
N MET A 44 -2.74 0.58 3.63
CA MET A 44 -3.48 0.49 2.37
C MET A 44 -3.52 -0.96 1.88
N PRO A 45 -4.61 -1.37 1.20
CA PRO A 45 -4.62 -2.61 0.47
C PRO A 45 -3.65 -2.50 -0.71
N GLN A 46 -2.99 -3.61 -1.03
CA GLN A 46 -2.06 -3.68 -2.15
C GLN A 46 -2.06 -5.10 -2.72
N GLU A 47 -2.06 -5.19 -4.05
CA GLU A 47 -1.77 -6.41 -4.78
C GLU A 47 -0.26 -6.55 -4.97
N VAL A 48 0.32 -7.67 -4.54
CA VAL A 48 1.76 -7.94 -4.61
C VAL A 48 2.06 -9.30 -5.21
N TYR A 49 3.26 -9.47 -5.71
CA TYR A 49 3.76 -10.74 -6.21
C TYR A 49 4.81 -11.29 -5.26
N SER A 50 4.76 -12.61 -5.00
CA SER A 50 5.65 -13.27 -4.04
C SER A 50 7.03 -13.58 -4.62
N THR A 51 7.15 -13.62 -5.94
CA THR A 51 8.37 -13.90 -6.69
C THR A 51 8.48 -12.96 -7.89
N ASN A 52 9.58 -13.06 -8.65
CA ASN A 52 9.73 -12.35 -9.93
C ASN A 52 9.21 -13.18 -11.13
N GLU A 53 8.51 -14.27 -10.87
CA GLU A 53 7.92 -15.12 -11.91
C GLU A 53 6.47 -14.72 -12.19
N ALA A 54 5.97 -15.13 -13.37
CA ALA A 54 4.58 -14.92 -13.76
C ALA A 54 3.63 -15.57 -12.74
N GLN A 55 2.75 -14.77 -12.15
CA GLN A 55 1.79 -15.23 -11.14
C GLN A 55 0.64 -14.24 -11.01
N GLU A 56 -0.50 -14.72 -10.51
CA GLU A 56 -1.59 -13.84 -10.10
C GLU A 56 -1.19 -13.03 -8.85
N PRO A 57 -1.61 -11.76 -8.74
CA PRO A 57 -1.30 -10.95 -7.58
C PRO A 57 -2.02 -11.45 -6.32
N GLU A 58 -1.32 -11.41 -5.19
CA GLU A 58 -1.90 -11.68 -3.88
C GLU A 58 -2.36 -10.37 -3.23
N LEU A 59 -3.59 -10.36 -2.72
CA LEU A 59 -4.11 -9.22 -1.97
C LEU A 59 -3.53 -9.19 -0.55
N LYS A 60 -2.85 -8.09 -0.22
CA LYS A 60 -2.21 -7.83 1.06
C LYS A 60 -2.63 -6.49 1.64
N LEU A 61 -2.30 -6.28 2.91
CA LEU A 61 -2.40 -5.02 3.61
C LEU A 61 -0.98 -4.51 3.93
N SER A 62 -0.63 -3.38 3.33
CA SER A 62 0.62 -2.67 3.64
C SER A 62 0.41 -1.81 4.88
N LEU A 63 1.35 -1.91 5.83
CA LEU A 63 1.39 -1.17 7.09
C LEU A 63 2.68 -0.33 7.09
N ILE A 64 2.56 0.96 7.35
CA ILE A 64 3.64 1.93 7.20
C ILE A 64 3.58 2.89 8.39
N SER A 65 4.69 3.07 9.13
CA SER A 65 4.73 4.10 10.16
C SER A 65 4.66 5.50 9.53
N SER A 66 3.95 6.42 10.17
CA SER A 66 3.89 7.82 9.71
C SER A 66 5.24 8.56 9.83
N GLU A 67 6.12 8.07 10.71
CA GLU A 67 7.46 8.63 10.93
C GLU A 67 8.55 7.84 10.21
N ASN A 68 9.59 8.56 9.77
CA ASN A 68 10.82 7.97 9.26
C ASN A 68 11.76 7.61 10.39
N PHE A 69 12.32 6.40 10.33
CA PHE A 69 13.37 5.95 11.21
C PHE A 69 14.75 6.17 10.58
N PRO A 70 15.82 6.14 11.39
CA PRO A 70 17.21 6.11 10.90
C PRO A 70 17.56 4.91 10.01
N CYS A 71 16.61 3.99 9.81
CA CYS A 71 16.77 2.87 8.93
C CYS A 71 15.49 2.48 8.19
N PHE A 72 15.58 2.42 6.86
CA PHE A 72 14.47 1.99 5.99
C PHE A 72 14.11 0.50 6.13
N ASN A 73 15.02 -0.33 6.66
CA ASN A 73 14.78 -1.77 6.85
C ASN A 73 13.95 -2.08 8.10
N TYR A 74 13.58 -1.09 8.92
CA TYR A 74 12.80 -1.36 10.12
C TYR A 74 11.44 -1.97 9.78
N GLY A 75 11.01 -2.90 10.61
CA GLY A 75 9.78 -3.66 10.42
C GLY A 75 8.70 -3.28 11.43
N ILE A 76 7.44 -3.53 11.10
CA ILE A 76 6.33 -3.50 12.07
C ILE A 76 6.00 -4.96 12.45
N ALA A 77 6.25 -5.34 13.70
CA ALA A 77 5.79 -6.63 14.21
C ALA A 77 4.28 -6.56 14.49
N SER A 78 3.53 -7.52 13.97
CA SER A 78 2.10 -7.64 14.24
C SER A 78 1.65 -9.10 14.34
N SER A 79 0.55 -9.30 15.05
CA SER A 79 -0.17 -10.56 15.16
C SER A 79 -1.53 -10.44 14.49
N GLN A 80 -1.95 -11.47 13.75
CA GLN A 80 -3.19 -11.47 12.97
C GLN A 80 -4.15 -12.51 13.50
N PHE A 81 -5.43 -12.15 13.60
CA PHE A 81 -6.50 -13.05 14.04
C PHE A 81 -7.72 -12.89 13.15
N MET A 82 -8.41 -14.00 12.88
CA MET A 82 -9.69 -14.01 12.17
C MET A 82 -10.84 -14.25 13.13
N LYS A 83 -11.87 -13.42 13.04
CA LYS A 83 -13.14 -13.58 13.77
C LYS A 83 -14.31 -13.42 12.80
N GLY A 84 -14.73 -14.52 12.18
CA GLY A 84 -15.75 -14.45 11.12
C GLY A 84 -15.21 -13.71 9.89
N ASP A 85 -15.88 -12.63 9.47
CA ASP A 85 -15.49 -11.73 8.38
C ASP A 85 -14.69 -10.51 8.87
N GLU A 86 -14.13 -10.57 10.09
CA GLU A 86 -13.26 -9.55 10.65
C GLU A 86 -11.80 -10.03 10.67
N LEU A 87 -10.91 -9.22 10.08
CA LEU A 87 -9.46 -9.33 10.29
C LEU A 87 -9.06 -8.39 11.44
N ILE A 88 -8.47 -8.97 12.48
CA ILE A 88 -7.94 -8.25 13.64
C ILE A 88 -6.41 -8.25 13.54
N VAL A 89 -5.82 -7.05 13.51
CA VAL A 89 -4.39 -6.83 13.42
C VAL A 89 -3.92 -6.16 14.71
N ARG A 90 -3.12 -6.87 15.52
CA ARG A 90 -2.52 -6.31 16.73
C ARG A 90 -1.08 -5.90 16.46
N PHE A 91 -0.75 -4.66 16.76
CA PHE A 91 0.61 -4.17 16.71
C PHE A 91 1.38 -4.56 17.99
N ASP A 92 2.55 -5.16 17.80
CA ASP A 92 3.37 -5.64 18.90
C ASP A 92 4.54 -4.68 19.21
N GLN A 93 5.35 -4.33 18.20
CA GLN A 93 6.49 -3.40 18.33
C GLN A 93 7.10 -3.01 16.96
N ILE A 94 7.96 -2.00 16.94
CA ILE A 94 8.87 -1.74 15.80
C ILE A 94 10.10 -2.64 15.92
N ILE A 95 10.35 -3.44 14.88
CA ILE A 95 11.55 -4.27 14.75
C ILE A 95 12.69 -3.42 14.21
N LYS A 96 13.74 -3.27 15.03
CA LYS A 96 14.97 -2.57 14.66
C LYS A 96 16.03 -3.58 14.25
N TYR A 97 16.74 -3.29 13.16
CA TYR A 97 17.87 -4.07 12.69
C TYR A 97 19.17 -3.29 12.88
N ASP A 98 20.23 -3.98 13.31
CA ASP A 98 21.51 -3.34 13.67
C ASP A 98 22.27 -2.78 12.45
N LEU A 99 22.03 -3.32 11.26
CA LEU A 99 22.72 -2.90 10.04
C LEU A 99 21.84 -1.99 9.20
N CYS A 100 22.20 -0.71 9.11
CA CYS A 100 21.59 0.20 8.16
C CYS A 100 22.61 1.07 7.43
N LEU A 101 22.70 0.89 6.11
CA LEU A 101 23.60 1.65 5.24
C LEU A 101 22.96 2.99 4.86
N THR A 102 22.93 3.93 5.81
CA THR A 102 22.61 5.37 5.59
C THR A 102 21.26 5.73 4.94
N ALA A 103 20.30 4.82 4.89
CA ALA A 103 18.99 5.05 4.29
C ALA A 103 17.90 5.24 5.35
N PHE A 104 17.32 6.43 5.40
CA PHE A 104 16.17 6.77 6.26
C PHE A 104 14.87 6.37 5.57
N GLY A 105 13.90 5.87 6.33
CA GLY A 105 12.59 5.49 5.80
C GLY A 105 11.64 5.03 6.89
N PRO A 106 10.35 4.87 6.58
CA PRO A 106 9.37 4.39 7.55
C PRO A 106 9.62 2.91 7.89
N ALA A 107 9.15 2.48 9.05
CA ALA A 107 9.03 1.07 9.35
C ALA A 107 7.84 0.51 8.57
N THR A 108 8.00 -0.69 8.00
CA THR A 108 6.98 -1.29 7.12
C THR A 108 6.67 -2.73 7.49
N SER A 109 5.48 -3.19 7.13
CA SER A 109 5.13 -4.61 7.10
C SER A 109 4.08 -4.84 6.03
N ILE A 110 4.07 -6.03 5.45
CA ILE A 110 3.01 -6.49 4.54
C ILE A 110 2.41 -7.73 5.17
N ILE A 111 1.09 -7.75 5.35
CA ILE A 111 0.36 -8.88 5.92
C ILE A 111 -0.75 -9.33 4.97
N ASP A 112 -1.26 -10.54 5.18
CA ASP A 112 -2.33 -11.09 4.36
C ASP A 112 -3.62 -10.29 4.54
N LEU A 113 -4.31 -9.99 3.44
CA LEU A 113 -5.63 -9.37 3.44
C LEU A 113 -6.62 -10.35 2.81
N PRO A 114 -7.37 -11.13 3.61
CA PRO A 114 -8.27 -12.13 3.07
C PRO A 114 -9.40 -11.48 2.25
N PRO A 115 -9.79 -12.07 1.10
CA PRO A 115 -10.66 -11.40 0.12
C PRO A 115 -12.15 -11.27 0.52
N MET A 116 -12.56 -11.91 1.63
CA MET A 116 -13.97 -11.97 2.06
C MET A 116 -14.24 -11.26 3.39
N ILE A 117 -13.30 -10.43 3.87
CA ILE A 117 -13.52 -9.67 5.10
C ILE A 117 -14.41 -8.46 4.84
N LYS A 118 -15.16 -8.04 5.86
CA LYS A 118 -15.99 -6.84 5.87
C LYS A 118 -15.57 -5.83 6.92
N LYS A 119 -14.74 -6.26 7.87
CA LYS A 119 -14.27 -5.44 8.97
C LYS A 119 -12.77 -5.62 9.16
N LEU A 120 -12.09 -4.50 9.37
CA LEU A 120 -10.70 -4.45 9.75
C LEU A 120 -10.61 -3.77 11.11
N THR A 121 -9.96 -4.43 12.07
CA THR A 121 -9.76 -3.89 13.41
C THR A 121 -8.28 -3.87 13.74
N PHE A 122 -7.77 -2.71 14.10
CA PHE A 122 -6.41 -2.57 14.59
C PHE A 122 -6.41 -2.44 16.10
N ILE A 123 -5.42 -3.06 16.74
CA ILE A 123 -5.21 -2.99 18.19
C ILE A 123 -3.78 -2.54 18.47
N ASN A 124 -3.63 -1.50 19.29
CA ASN A 124 -2.34 -0.95 19.70
C ASN A 124 -2.34 -0.64 21.20
N GLY A 125 -1.76 -1.54 22.01
CA GLY A 125 -1.96 -1.51 23.45
C GLY A 125 -3.45 -1.64 23.80
N ASN A 126 -3.99 -0.64 24.48
CA ASN A 126 -5.40 -0.56 24.85
C ASN A 126 -6.27 0.24 23.85
N ARG A 127 -5.69 0.75 22.76
CA ARG A 127 -6.41 1.51 21.72
C ARG A 127 -6.90 0.59 20.62
N ILE A 128 -8.08 0.89 20.08
CA ILE A 128 -8.73 0.10 19.02
C ILE A 128 -9.26 1.02 17.93
N ASP A 129 -8.83 0.77 16.71
CA ASP A 129 -9.34 1.41 15.50
C ASP A 129 -10.11 0.39 14.66
N GLN A 130 -11.16 0.85 14.00
CA GLN A 130 -12.09 0.00 13.25
C GLN A 130 -12.47 0.63 11.93
N TYR A 131 -12.52 -0.22 10.90
CA TYR A 131 -12.88 0.15 9.54
C TYR A 131 -13.86 -0.86 8.97
N SER A 132 -14.82 -0.38 8.19
CA SER A 132 -15.53 -1.23 7.23
C SER A 132 -14.72 -1.31 5.95
N ILE A 133 -14.67 -2.50 5.37
CA ILE A 133 -13.98 -2.77 4.11
C ILE A 133 -14.92 -3.51 3.15
N ASP A 134 -14.93 -3.08 1.89
CA ASP A 134 -15.65 -3.75 0.81
C ASP A 134 -14.64 -4.14 -0.27
N ILE A 135 -14.52 -5.45 -0.53
CA ILE A 135 -13.57 -6.02 -1.49
C ILE A 135 -14.38 -6.61 -2.63
N THR A 136 -14.17 -6.09 -3.84
CA THR A 136 -14.78 -6.60 -5.07
C THR A 136 -13.70 -7.09 -6.03
N GLU A 137 -14.08 -7.59 -7.19
CA GLU A 137 -13.14 -7.91 -8.27
C GLU A 137 -12.48 -6.65 -8.87
N LYS A 138 -13.11 -5.47 -8.74
CA LYS A 138 -12.66 -4.24 -9.41
C LYS A 138 -11.95 -3.25 -8.49
N SER A 139 -12.32 -3.25 -7.21
CA SER A 139 -11.83 -2.25 -6.26
C SER A 139 -11.99 -2.71 -4.81
N ILE A 140 -11.32 -1.97 -3.93
CA ILE A 140 -11.36 -2.09 -2.49
C ILE A 140 -11.70 -0.72 -1.93
N ALA A 141 -12.76 -0.64 -1.14
CA ALA A 141 -13.19 0.56 -0.45
C ALA A 141 -13.04 0.39 1.07
N ILE A 142 -12.49 1.40 1.73
CA ILE A 142 -12.27 1.45 3.18
C ILE A 142 -12.99 2.68 3.73
N SER A 143 -13.78 2.49 4.78
CA SER A 143 -14.41 3.60 5.50
C SER A 143 -14.11 3.48 6.98
N SER A 144 -13.66 4.59 7.56
CA SER A 144 -13.38 4.68 8.99
C SER A 144 -14.66 4.61 9.80
N LEU A 145 -14.68 3.74 10.82
CA LEU A 145 -15.76 3.66 11.81
C LEU A 145 -15.32 4.36 13.10
N ASN A 146 -14.09 4.09 13.53
CA ASN A 146 -13.39 4.78 14.62
C ASN A 146 -11.89 4.73 14.34
N HIS A 147 -11.17 5.82 14.57
CA HIS A 147 -9.72 5.82 14.45
C HIS A 147 -9.05 6.81 15.39
N GLU A 148 -7.92 6.41 15.94
CA GLU A 148 -7.08 7.20 16.84
C GLU A 148 -5.58 7.07 16.53
N PHE A 149 -5.12 5.93 15.99
CA PHE A 149 -3.70 5.64 15.76
C PHE A 149 -3.41 5.01 14.40
N THR A 150 -4.42 4.80 13.57
CA THR A 150 -4.29 4.35 12.19
C THR A 150 -5.05 5.25 11.23
N SER A 151 -4.59 5.29 9.98
CA SER A 151 -5.25 6.00 8.89
C SER A 151 -5.05 5.24 7.58
N SER A 152 -6.12 5.10 6.79
CA SER A 152 -5.98 4.59 5.43
C SER A 152 -5.33 5.66 4.54
N LEU A 153 -4.30 5.28 3.77
CA LEU A 153 -3.68 6.18 2.78
C LEU A 153 -4.64 6.51 1.64
N TYR A 154 -5.53 5.59 1.32
CA TYR A 154 -6.52 5.72 0.25
C TYR A 154 -7.84 5.12 0.71
N GLU A 155 -8.93 5.87 0.56
CA GLU A 155 -10.27 5.36 0.82
C GLU A 155 -10.68 4.31 -0.22
N ASN A 156 -10.23 4.49 -1.47
CA ASN A 156 -10.51 3.59 -2.58
C ASN A 156 -9.21 3.18 -3.27
N THR A 157 -9.08 1.90 -3.60
CA THR A 157 -7.98 1.35 -4.39
C THR A 157 -8.56 0.46 -5.48
N PHE A 158 -8.19 0.69 -6.75
CA PHE A 158 -8.56 -0.21 -7.83
C PHE A 158 -7.75 -1.51 -7.74
N ARG A 159 -8.36 -2.62 -8.16
CA ARG A 159 -7.65 -3.89 -8.36
C ARG A 159 -7.08 -3.97 -9.76
N LEU A 160 -6.00 -4.75 -9.93
CA LEU A 160 -5.41 -5.07 -11.21
C LEU A 160 -6.45 -5.81 -12.05
N PRO A 161 -6.88 -5.24 -13.19
CA PRO A 161 -7.78 -5.96 -14.08
C PRO A 161 -7.05 -7.17 -14.66
N GLU A 162 -7.70 -8.33 -14.66
CA GLU A 162 -7.18 -9.50 -15.36
C GLU A 162 -6.96 -9.19 -16.84
N ASN A 163 -5.95 -9.83 -17.42
CA ASN A 163 -5.54 -9.64 -18.81
C ASN A 163 -5.28 -8.19 -19.19
N SER A 164 -4.65 -7.44 -18.29
CA SER A 164 -4.25 -6.05 -18.54
C SER A 164 -2.75 -5.82 -18.44
N PHE A 165 -2.31 -4.67 -18.95
CA PHE A 165 -0.96 -4.17 -18.73
C PHE A 165 -0.92 -2.64 -18.76
N ALA A 166 0.13 -2.09 -18.14
CA ALA A 166 0.46 -0.68 -18.21
C ALA A 166 1.62 -0.42 -19.17
N PHE A 167 1.43 0.53 -20.08
CA PHE A 167 2.49 1.17 -20.84
C PHE A 167 3.00 2.40 -20.07
N VAL A 168 4.28 2.38 -19.73
CA VAL A 168 4.94 3.44 -18.96
C VAL A 168 6.17 3.89 -19.73
N CYS A 169 6.35 5.20 -19.92
CA CYS A 169 7.44 5.72 -20.72
C CYS A 169 7.99 7.03 -20.16
N GLY A 170 9.31 7.13 -20.15
CA GLY A 170 10.06 8.31 -19.77
C GLY A 170 11.14 8.62 -20.78
N THR A 171 11.37 9.89 -21.08
CA THR A 171 12.33 10.32 -22.10
C THR A 171 13.21 11.46 -21.60
N ASN A 172 14.24 11.77 -22.38
CA ASN A 172 14.87 13.09 -22.35
C ASN A 172 14.02 14.12 -23.13
N THR A 173 14.45 15.38 -23.17
CA THR A 173 13.72 16.46 -23.85
C THR A 173 13.72 16.36 -25.39
N ASP A 174 14.68 15.66 -25.96
CA ASP A 174 14.90 15.59 -27.42
C ASP A 174 14.13 14.41 -28.04
N ASN A 175 13.82 13.40 -27.23
CA ASN A 175 13.19 12.14 -27.65
C ASN A 175 11.72 11.99 -27.22
N GLY A 176 11.02 13.08 -26.91
CA GLY A 176 9.61 13.02 -26.46
C GLY A 176 8.64 12.35 -27.45
N HIS A 177 8.99 12.29 -28.74
CA HIS A 177 8.21 11.60 -29.77
C HIS A 177 8.12 10.08 -29.56
N ILE A 178 9.08 9.48 -28.85
CA ILE A 178 9.11 8.04 -28.59
C ILE A 178 7.86 7.56 -27.84
N TYR A 179 7.33 8.39 -26.94
CA TYR A 179 6.08 8.10 -26.25
C TYR A 179 4.91 7.95 -27.24
N THR A 180 4.73 8.92 -28.14
CA THR A 180 3.63 8.91 -29.12
C THR A 180 3.82 7.82 -30.16
N ASP A 181 5.06 7.56 -30.58
CA ASP A 181 5.35 6.58 -31.62
C ASP A 181 5.10 5.15 -31.14
N PHE A 182 5.53 4.80 -29.93
CA PHE A 182 5.24 3.48 -29.37
C PHE A 182 3.76 3.33 -28.99
N MET A 183 3.13 4.38 -28.47
CA MET A 183 1.70 4.39 -28.20
C MET A 183 0.88 4.08 -29.47
N ALA A 184 1.26 4.68 -30.61
CA ALA A 184 0.59 4.42 -31.88
C ALA A 184 0.68 2.95 -32.31
N LEU A 185 1.75 2.23 -31.97
CA LEU A 185 1.86 0.78 -32.22
C LEU A 185 0.86 -0.01 -31.38
N LEU A 186 0.68 0.38 -30.10
CA LEU A 186 -0.29 -0.25 -29.22
C LEU A 186 -1.74 0.02 -29.69
N GLU A 187 -2.05 1.27 -30.04
CA GLU A 187 -3.39 1.67 -30.52
C GLU A 187 -3.77 1.04 -31.87
N GLN A 188 -2.78 0.74 -32.73
CA GLN A 188 -3.01 0.10 -34.03
C GLN A 188 -3.14 -1.42 -33.93
N ASN A 189 -2.73 -2.03 -32.81
CA ASN A 189 -2.83 -3.47 -32.62
C ASN A 189 -4.27 -3.84 -32.20
N PRO A 190 -5.03 -4.56 -33.03
CA PRO A 190 -6.43 -4.90 -32.74
C PRO A 190 -6.59 -5.87 -31.56
N ALA A 191 -5.51 -6.48 -31.07
CA ALA A 191 -5.54 -7.34 -29.88
C ALA A 191 -5.63 -6.55 -28.57
N PHE A 192 -5.42 -5.23 -28.61
CA PHE A 192 -5.44 -4.39 -27.41
C PHE A 192 -6.59 -3.39 -27.46
N THR A 193 -7.24 -3.23 -26.32
CA THR A 193 -8.20 -2.16 -26.10
C THR A 193 -7.70 -1.30 -24.95
N GLU A 194 -7.55 -0.01 -25.19
CA GLU A 194 -7.20 0.94 -24.13
C GLU A 194 -8.38 1.13 -23.16
N PHE A 195 -8.09 1.30 -21.88
CA PHE A 195 -9.07 1.66 -20.87
C PHE A 195 -8.52 2.68 -19.87
N GLU A 196 -9.43 3.35 -19.16
CA GLU A 196 -9.13 4.23 -18.04
C GLU A 196 -9.75 3.67 -16.75
N PHE A 197 -9.11 3.94 -15.62
CA PHE A 197 -9.72 3.67 -14.31
C PHE A 197 -10.75 4.75 -14.00
N GLU A 198 -12.04 4.40 -14.08
CA GLU A 198 -13.13 5.33 -13.84
C GLU A 198 -13.43 5.48 -12.33
N GLY A 199 -13.47 6.74 -11.85
CA GLY A 199 -13.82 7.08 -10.48
C GLY A 199 -12.62 7.53 -9.63
N GLU A 200 -12.84 7.66 -8.33
CA GLU A 200 -11.79 8.01 -7.38
C GLU A 200 -11.15 6.75 -6.80
N GLY A 201 -9.82 6.65 -6.87
CA GLY A 201 -9.10 5.57 -6.23
C GLY A 201 -7.63 5.52 -6.64
N ARG A 202 -6.82 4.86 -5.82
CA ARG A 202 -5.43 4.55 -6.17
C ARG A 202 -5.40 3.55 -7.32
N ILE A 203 -4.70 3.91 -8.40
CA ILE A 203 -4.40 3.01 -9.51
C ILE A 203 -3.30 2.00 -9.07
N PRO A 204 -3.47 0.69 -9.30
CA PRO A 204 -2.51 -0.33 -8.86
C PRO A 204 -1.28 -0.45 -9.78
N TYR A 205 -1.31 0.19 -10.94
CA TYR A 205 -0.18 0.33 -11.85
C TYR A 205 0.66 1.60 -11.60
N PRO A 206 1.92 1.65 -12.07
CA PRO A 206 2.66 2.91 -12.15
C PRO A 206 1.88 3.93 -12.98
N VAL A 207 1.68 5.14 -12.46
CA VAL A 207 0.93 6.22 -13.14
C VAL A 207 1.80 7.07 -14.07
N SER A 208 3.12 6.98 -13.93
CA SER A 208 4.13 7.56 -14.82
C SER A 208 5.46 6.86 -14.65
N SER A 209 6.44 7.14 -15.52
CA SER A 209 7.85 6.84 -15.21
C SER A 209 8.36 7.75 -14.08
N SER A 210 9.58 7.46 -13.60
CA SER A 210 10.29 8.30 -12.64
C SER A 210 11.78 8.36 -12.94
N GLY A 211 12.42 9.49 -12.67
CA GLY A 211 13.87 9.66 -12.87
C GLY A 211 14.27 10.13 -14.27
N ASN A 212 13.32 10.31 -15.19
CA ASN A 212 13.56 10.89 -16.51
C ASN A 212 13.32 12.42 -16.51
N TRP A 213 13.83 13.12 -17.54
CA TRP A 213 13.56 14.54 -17.73
C TRP A 213 12.09 14.80 -18.07
N LEU A 214 11.50 13.95 -18.91
CA LEU A 214 10.08 13.92 -19.22
C LEU A 214 9.51 12.58 -18.76
N ASN A 215 8.56 12.63 -17.83
CA ASN A 215 7.82 11.45 -17.38
C ASN A 215 6.39 11.57 -17.92
N PHE A 216 6.01 10.66 -18.82
CA PHE A 216 4.69 10.69 -19.43
C PHE A 216 3.66 9.96 -18.55
N PRO A 217 2.38 10.36 -18.61
CA PRO A 217 1.31 9.59 -18.00
C PRO A 217 1.28 8.17 -18.58
N SER A 218 1.12 7.18 -17.73
CA SER A 218 0.93 5.80 -18.16
C SER A 218 -0.41 5.62 -18.88
N ARG A 219 -0.45 4.61 -19.77
CA ARG A 219 -1.68 4.19 -20.46
C ARG A 219 -1.93 2.71 -20.16
N TYR A 220 -3.19 2.30 -20.13
CA TYR A 220 -3.58 0.97 -19.69
C TYR A 220 -4.37 0.26 -20.78
N PHE A 221 -4.08 -1.02 -20.97
CA PHE A 221 -4.67 -1.82 -22.03
C PHE A 221 -5.13 -3.17 -21.49
N ILE A 222 -6.21 -3.69 -22.07
CA ILE A 222 -6.66 -5.07 -21.91
C ILE A 222 -6.41 -5.86 -23.19
N TYR A 223 -6.23 -7.16 -23.05
CA TYR A 223 -6.12 -8.14 -24.13
C TYR A 223 -7.03 -9.35 -23.87
N ASP A 224 -7.44 -10.03 -24.93
CA ASP A 224 -8.23 -11.26 -24.82
C ASP A 224 -7.35 -12.53 -24.75
N ASP A 225 -6.15 -12.46 -25.31
CA ASP A 225 -5.20 -13.58 -25.41
C ASP A 225 -3.82 -13.15 -24.88
N ILE A 226 -3.27 -13.94 -23.97
CA ILE A 226 -1.96 -13.68 -23.37
C ILE A 226 -0.82 -13.73 -24.41
N GLU A 227 -0.97 -14.51 -25.48
CA GLU A 227 0.02 -14.58 -26.56
C GLU A 227 0.21 -13.21 -27.22
N ALA A 228 -0.85 -12.40 -27.33
CA ALA A 228 -0.74 -11.04 -27.84
C ALA A 228 0.15 -10.16 -26.95
N PHE A 229 0.07 -10.33 -25.63
CA PHE A 229 0.99 -9.65 -24.72
C PHE A 229 2.42 -10.18 -24.88
N TYR A 230 2.62 -11.50 -25.04
CA TYR A 230 3.96 -12.06 -25.27
C TYR A 230 4.63 -11.55 -26.54
N ASP A 231 3.86 -11.35 -27.60
CA ASP A 231 4.36 -10.77 -28.86
C ASP A 231 4.93 -9.34 -28.67
N LEU A 232 4.49 -8.60 -27.63
CA LEU A 232 5.03 -7.27 -27.33
C LEU A 232 6.52 -7.30 -26.94
N ALA A 233 7.07 -8.42 -26.49
CA ALA A 233 8.51 -8.53 -26.25
C ALA A 233 9.30 -8.25 -27.53
N THR A 234 8.89 -8.87 -28.64
CA THR A 234 9.55 -8.69 -29.95
C THR A 234 9.30 -7.30 -30.49
N VAL A 235 8.07 -6.79 -30.39
CA VAL A 235 7.72 -5.44 -30.84
C VAL A 235 8.55 -4.38 -30.10
N LEU A 236 8.71 -4.54 -28.78
CA LEU A 236 9.51 -3.64 -27.95
C LEU A 236 11.00 -3.72 -28.30
N ASN A 237 11.55 -4.92 -28.47
CA ASN A 237 12.96 -5.13 -28.84
C ASN A 237 13.26 -4.47 -30.20
N ASP A 238 12.42 -4.70 -31.21
CA ASP A 238 12.58 -4.15 -32.56
C ASP A 238 12.46 -2.62 -32.59
N PHE A 239 11.46 -2.09 -31.87
CA PHE A 239 11.27 -0.64 -31.75
C PHE A 239 12.46 0.01 -31.04
N THR A 240 12.93 -0.59 -29.95
CA THR A 240 14.07 -0.10 -29.16
C THR A 240 15.33 -0.05 -30.01
N ALA A 241 15.67 -1.14 -30.70
CA ALA A 241 16.86 -1.23 -31.54
C ALA A 241 16.91 -0.16 -32.65
N THR A 242 15.75 0.32 -33.09
CA THR A 242 15.64 1.32 -34.16
C THR A 242 15.59 2.76 -33.62
N ASN A 243 14.94 2.98 -32.48
CA ASN A 243 14.53 4.32 -32.04
C ASN A 243 15.18 4.80 -30.73
N ILE A 244 15.79 3.91 -29.95
CA ILE A 244 16.35 4.24 -28.65
C ILE A 244 17.85 3.98 -28.67
N GLU A 245 18.64 5.04 -28.54
CA GLU A 245 20.09 4.93 -28.35
C GLU A 245 20.38 4.36 -26.94
N GLU A 246 21.37 3.48 -26.86
CA GLU A 246 21.82 2.90 -25.60
C GLU A 246 22.25 4.00 -24.62
N ASN A 247 21.84 3.88 -23.35
CA ASN A 247 22.15 4.85 -22.28
C ASN A 247 21.65 6.29 -22.53
N SER A 248 20.65 6.49 -23.41
CA SER A 248 20.08 7.82 -23.73
C SER A 248 19.15 8.42 -22.66
N GLY A 249 18.84 7.67 -21.60
CA GLY A 249 17.86 8.08 -20.58
C GLY A 249 16.40 7.99 -21.05
N VAL A 250 16.15 7.30 -22.16
CA VAL A 250 14.82 6.92 -22.63
C VAL A 250 14.48 5.51 -22.14
N THR A 251 13.28 5.35 -21.58
CA THR A 251 12.79 4.11 -21.01
C THR A 251 11.35 3.84 -21.43
N ILE A 252 11.07 2.63 -21.92
CA ILE A 252 9.73 2.08 -22.07
C ILE A 252 9.63 0.84 -21.19
N SER A 253 8.55 0.72 -20.43
CA SER A 253 8.20 -0.51 -19.72
C SER A 253 6.76 -0.91 -19.97
N LEU A 254 6.54 -2.21 -20.15
CA LEU A 254 5.25 -2.85 -20.25
C LEU A 254 5.10 -3.74 -19.02
N ASN A 255 4.09 -3.48 -18.18
CA ASN A 255 3.92 -4.16 -16.89
C ASN A 255 2.57 -4.86 -16.87
N SER A 256 2.55 -6.18 -16.95
CA SER A 256 1.32 -6.96 -16.95
C SER A 256 0.77 -7.20 -15.53
N TRP A 257 -0.54 -7.43 -15.46
CA TRP A 257 -1.29 -7.78 -14.26
C TRP A 257 -0.80 -9.06 -13.56
N ASN A 258 -0.06 -9.92 -14.27
CA ASN A 258 0.44 -11.20 -13.78
C ASN A 258 1.97 -11.22 -13.59
N ASN A 259 2.57 -10.08 -13.29
CA ASN A 259 4.01 -9.92 -12.98
C ASN A 259 4.97 -10.16 -14.16
N ILE A 260 4.49 -10.08 -15.39
CA ILE A 260 5.35 -10.16 -16.58
C ILE A 260 5.70 -8.73 -17.01
N HIS A 261 6.99 -8.49 -17.22
CA HIS A 261 7.51 -7.17 -17.54
C HIS A 261 8.41 -7.22 -18.77
N TYR A 262 8.24 -6.24 -19.65
CA TYR A 262 9.17 -5.98 -20.75
C TYR A 262 9.76 -4.58 -20.64
N TYR A 263 11.06 -4.47 -20.88
CA TYR A 263 11.81 -3.23 -20.69
C TYR A 263 12.65 -2.90 -21.91
N SER A 264 12.69 -1.64 -22.32
CA SER A 264 13.50 -1.20 -23.46
C SER A 264 15.02 -1.18 -23.21
N TRP A 265 15.48 -1.58 -22.02
CA TRP A 265 16.91 -1.58 -21.65
C TRP A 265 17.42 -2.98 -21.31
N ILE A 266 16.63 -4.02 -21.55
CA ILE A 266 16.98 -5.43 -21.37
C ILE A 266 16.50 -6.17 -22.61
N ASP A 267 17.27 -7.15 -23.08
CA ASP A 267 16.79 -8.07 -24.11
C ASP A 267 15.67 -8.93 -23.51
N ASN A 268 14.45 -8.76 -24.05
CA ASN A 268 13.23 -9.44 -23.60
C ASN A 268 13.03 -10.80 -24.26
#